data_AF-A0A0G1XBH0-F1
#
_entry.id   AF-A0A0G1XBH0-F1
#
_cell.length_a   1.000
_cell.length_b   1.000
_cell.length_c   1.000
_cell.angle_alpha   90.00
_cell.angle_beta   90.00
_cell.angle_gamma   90.00
#
_symmetry.space_group_name_H-M   'P 1'
#
loop_
_entity.id
_entity.type
_entity.pdbx_description
1 polymer ?
#
loop_
_entity_poly.entity_id
_entity_poly.type
_entity_poly.pdbx_seq_one_letter_code
_entity_poly.pdbx_strand_id
1 'polypeptide(L)'
;MAKLSYQKWMELLSVILHCPVCNNKYNAEQTSIIEGKDVEKYDNSSVLVHTDCERCKSSVVFSISLDGPEIFSVGMVTDLNSTDARRFRDSNYITLDEVIEFHDFLNSFDGNFENILR
;
A
#
# COMPACT_ATOMS: atom_id res chain seq x y z
N MET A 1 24.86 2.25 0.60
CA MET A 1 24.83 0.89 0.05
C MET A 1 23.39 0.36 0.04
N ALA A 2 22.48 0.99 -0.73
CA ALA A 2 21.03 0.66 -0.77
C ALA A 2 20.58 0.08 -2.13
N LYS A 3 21.49 -0.01 -3.10
CA LYS A 3 21.16 -0.30 -4.51
C LYS A 3 20.89 -1.79 -4.77
N LEU A 4 21.53 -2.67 -3.97
CA LEU A 4 21.53 -4.12 -4.20
C LEU A 4 20.24 -4.82 -3.70
N SER A 5 19.59 -4.31 -2.64
CA SER A 5 18.31 -4.87 -2.15
C SER A 5 17.15 -4.45 -3.07
N TYR A 6 17.14 -3.18 -3.50
CA TYR A 6 16.15 -2.61 -4.41
C TYR A 6 16.09 -3.37 -5.75
N GLN A 7 17.24 -3.66 -6.36
CA GLN A 7 17.30 -4.37 -7.64
C GLN A 7 16.67 -5.78 -7.56
N LYS A 8 16.92 -6.52 -6.48
CA LYS A 8 16.34 -7.85 -6.28
C LYS A 8 14.83 -7.81 -6.09
N TRP A 9 14.31 -6.81 -5.36
CA TRP A 9 12.88 -6.61 -5.25
C TRP A 9 12.26 -6.29 -6.61
N MET A 10 12.87 -5.39 -7.39
CA MET A 10 12.38 -5.05 -8.74
C MET A 10 12.35 -6.26 -9.67
N GLU A 11 13.38 -7.12 -9.63
CA GLU A 11 13.40 -8.39 -10.37
C GLU A 11 12.24 -9.31 -9.95
N LEU A 12 12.05 -9.52 -8.64
CA LEU A 12 10.95 -10.34 -8.14
C LEU A 12 9.57 -9.78 -8.55
N LEU A 13 9.35 -8.49 -8.34
CA LEU A 13 8.10 -7.80 -8.65
C LEU A 13 7.76 -7.91 -10.15
N SER A 14 8.78 -7.82 -11.01
CA SER A 14 8.63 -7.99 -12.46
C SER A 14 8.14 -9.39 -12.89
N VAL A 15 8.26 -10.40 -12.02
CA VAL A 15 7.82 -11.77 -12.28
C VAL A 15 6.42 -12.01 -11.71
N ILE A 16 6.16 -11.57 -10.49
CA ILE A 16 4.98 -12.00 -9.72
C ILE A 16 3.76 -11.09 -9.87
N LEU A 17 3.95 -9.78 -10.12
CA LEU A 17 2.87 -8.82 -9.98
C LEU A 17 1.94 -8.77 -11.21
N HIS A 18 0.70 -9.19 -10.99
CA HIS A 18 -0.42 -9.02 -11.92
C HIS A 18 -1.53 -8.20 -11.27
N CYS A 19 -2.23 -7.42 -12.09
CA CYS A 19 -3.36 -6.62 -11.65
C CYS A 19 -4.50 -7.52 -11.18
N PRO A 20 -4.97 -7.44 -9.93
CA PRO A 20 -6.05 -8.28 -9.43
C PRO A 20 -7.41 -7.92 -10.06
N VAL A 21 -7.51 -6.77 -10.75
CA VAL A 21 -8.74 -6.31 -11.40
C VAL A 21 -8.85 -6.80 -12.85
N CYS A 22 -7.77 -6.68 -13.63
CA CYS A 22 -7.81 -6.98 -15.07
C CYS A 22 -6.76 -7.99 -15.55
N ASN A 23 -6.00 -8.56 -14.62
CA ASN A 23 -4.91 -9.52 -14.85
C ASN A 23 -3.77 -9.01 -15.75
N ASN A 24 -3.69 -7.69 -16.00
CA ASN A 24 -2.56 -7.12 -16.71
C ASN A 24 -1.29 -7.23 -15.87
N LYS A 25 -0.18 -7.64 -16.48
CA LYS A 25 1.13 -7.66 -15.81
C LYS A 25 1.56 -6.23 -15.47
N TYR A 26 2.05 -6.00 -14.25
CA TYR A 26 2.51 -4.68 -13.85
C TYR A 26 3.90 -4.37 -14.43
N ASN A 27 4.14 -3.09 -14.72
CA ASN A 27 5.47 -2.59 -15.01
C ASN A 27 6.19 -2.33 -13.67
N ALA A 28 7.28 -3.04 -13.43
CA ALA A 28 8.07 -2.88 -12.21
C ALA A 28 8.60 -1.44 -12.07
N GLU A 29 8.98 -0.77 -13.15
CA GLU A 29 9.51 0.61 -13.13
C GLU A 29 8.48 1.65 -12.67
N GLN A 30 7.18 1.35 -12.81
CA GLN A 30 6.09 2.21 -12.36
C GLN A 30 5.59 1.86 -10.96
N THR A 31 6.20 0.85 -10.33
CA THR A 31 5.86 0.42 -8.99
C THR A 31 6.68 1.23 -8.00
N SER A 32 5.99 1.91 -7.08
CA SER A 32 6.60 2.69 -6.02
C SER A 32 6.82 1.81 -4.79
N ILE A 33 8.07 1.66 -4.35
CA ILE A 33 8.35 1.09 -3.03
C ILE A 33 7.94 2.12 -1.97
N ILE A 34 6.99 1.75 -1.12
CA ILE A 34 6.50 2.55 0.01
C ILE A 34 7.38 2.30 1.22
N GLU A 35 7.59 1.03 1.56
CA GLU A 35 8.45 0.58 2.65
C GLU A 35 9.20 -0.67 2.22
N GLY A 36 10.45 -0.82 2.65
CA GLY A 36 11.19 -2.07 2.48
C GLY A 36 12.36 -2.08 3.45
N LYS A 37 12.59 -3.21 4.11
CA LYS A 37 13.78 -3.37 4.94
C LYS A 37 14.96 -3.77 4.08
N ASP A 38 16.08 -3.06 4.25
CA ASP A 38 17.38 -3.52 3.77
C ASP A 38 17.78 -4.70 4.65
N VAL A 39 17.54 -5.92 4.15
CA VAL A 39 18.01 -7.13 4.82
C VAL A 39 19.19 -7.66 4.02
N GLU A 40 20.37 -7.69 4.63
CA GLU A 40 21.57 -8.30 4.05
C GLU A 40 21.37 -9.79 3.71
N LYS A 41 20.35 -10.41 4.31
CA LYS A 41 19.84 -11.75 4.01
C LYS A 41 18.44 -11.63 3.41
N TYR A 42 18.20 -12.27 2.27
CA TYR A 42 16.90 -12.28 1.59
C TYR A 42 15.80 -12.96 2.44
N ASP A 43 16.24 -13.79 3.39
CA ASP A 43 15.41 -14.53 4.34
C ASP A 43 14.72 -13.58 5.34
N ASN A 44 13.40 -13.71 5.47
CA ASN A 44 12.57 -12.94 6.39
C ASN A 44 12.52 -11.43 6.09
N SER A 45 12.36 -11.08 4.81
CA SER A 45 12.27 -9.70 4.33
C SER A 45 10.86 -9.36 3.86
N SER A 46 10.44 -8.10 4.04
CA SER A 46 9.15 -7.62 3.58
C SER A 46 9.28 -6.27 2.88
N VAL A 47 8.38 -6.06 1.91
CA VAL A 47 8.25 -4.83 1.14
C VAL A 47 6.78 -4.47 1.01
N LEU A 48 6.48 -3.18 1.14
CA LEU A 48 5.21 -2.58 0.81
C LEU A 48 5.38 -1.78 -0.47
N VAL A 49 4.59 -2.09 -1.50
CA VAL A 49 4.64 -1.39 -2.77
C VAL A 49 3.28 -0.87 -3.18
N HIS A 50 3.27 0.26 -3.88
CA HIS A 50 2.11 0.84 -4.53
C HIS A 50 2.30 0.78 -6.04
N THR A 51 1.26 0.42 -6.78
CA THR A 51 1.31 0.38 -8.24
C THR A 51 -0.04 0.76 -8.84
N ASP A 52 0.03 1.44 -9.99
CA ASP A 52 -1.13 1.80 -10.80
C ASP A 52 -1.16 0.93 -12.06
N CYS A 53 -2.31 0.34 -12.36
CA CYS A 53 -2.42 -0.48 -13.57
C CYS A 53 -2.51 0.41 -14.81
N GLU A 54 -1.56 0.29 -15.74
CA GLU A 54 -1.60 1.04 -17.00
C GLU A 54 -2.86 0.76 -17.83
N ARG A 55 -3.43 -0.45 -17.70
CA ARG A 55 -4.58 -0.90 -18.49
C ARG A 55 -5.92 -0.44 -17.93
N CYS A 56 -6.25 -0.78 -16.68
CA CYS A 56 -7.55 -0.46 -16.08
C CYS A 56 -7.53 0.70 -15.07
N LYS A 57 -6.35 1.30 -14.82
CA LYS A 57 -6.16 2.45 -13.93
C LYS A 57 -6.51 2.19 -12.46
N SER A 58 -6.73 0.94 -12.05
CA SER A 58 -6.86 0.60 -10.63
C SER A 58 -5.53 0.78 -9.90
N SER A 59 -5.58 1.32 -8.69
CA SER A 59 -4.42 1.40 -7.80
C SER A 59 -4.45 0.24 -6.81
N VAL A 60 -3.28 -0.33 -6.52
CA VAL A 60 -3.15 -1.46 -5.59
C VAL A 60 -1.93 -1.24 -4.70
N VAL A 61 -2.11 -1.47 -3.41
CA VAL A 61 -1.01 -1.62 -2.46
C VAL A 61 -0.79 -3.10 -2.20
N PHE A 62 0.45 -3.57 -2.40
CA PHE A 62 0.86 -4.93 -2.10
C PHE A 62 1.80 -4.95 -0.91
N SER A 63 1.48 -5.78 0.08
CA SER A 63 2.44 -6.23 1.10
C SER A 63 2.99 -7.58 0.65
N ILE A 64 4.30 -7.66 0.51
CA ILE A 64 5.00 -8.85 0.02
C ILE A 64 6.07 -9.22 1.03
N SER A 65 6.05 -10.46 1.48
CA SER A 65 6.97 -11.02 2.46
C SER A 65 7.60 -12.30 1.93
N LEU A 66 8.89 -12.47 2.21
CA LEU A 66 9.68 -13.63 1.86
C LEU A 66 10.09 -14.35 3.14
N ASP A 67 9.70 -15.63 3.26
CA ASP A 67 10.09 -16.51 4.37
C ASP A 67 10.70 -17.79 3.78
N GLY A 68 12.04 -17.88 3.75
CA GLY A 68 12.75 -18.93 3.03
C GLY A 68 12.41 -18.94 1.54
N PRO A 69 11.94 -20.08 1.00
CA PRO A 69 11.51 -20.20 -0.40
C PRO A 69 10.07 -19.70 -0.63
N GLU A 70 9.33 -19.38 0.42
CA GLU A 70 7.92 -19.02 0.34
C GLU A 70 7.72 -17.53 0.12
N ILE A 71 6.79 -17.19 -0.77
CA ILE A 71 6.43 -15.80 -1.08
C ILE A 71 4.98 -15.60 -0.67
N PHE A 72 4.76 -14.72 0.31
CA PHE A 72 3.44 -14.29 0.73
C PHE A 72 3.16 -12.91 0.15
N SER A 73 2.02 -12.77 -0.53
CA SER A 73 1.59 -11.47 -1.08
C SER A 73 0.12 -11.23 -0.76
N VAL A 74 -0.16 -10.06 -0.18
CA VAL A 74 -1.51 -9.55 0.04
C VAL A 74 -1.64 -8.26 -0.74
N GLY A 75 -2.59 -8.22 -1.66
CA GLY A 75 -2.92 -7.04 -2.46
C GLY A 75 -4.25 -6.44 -2.00
N MET A 76 -4.26 -5.12 -1.82
CA MET A 76 -5.47 -4.35 -1.52
C MET A 76 -5.72 -3.35 -2.65
N VAL A 77 -6.83 -3.52 -3.36
CA VAL A 77 -7.30 -2.52 -4.33
C VAL A 77 -7.69 -1.27 -3.55
N THR A 78 -7.25 -0.11 -4.04
CA THR A 78 -7.36 1.15 -3.34
C THR A 78 -7.46 2.31 -4.33
N ASP A 79 -7.81 3.49 -3.83
CA ASP A 79 -7.79 4.77 -4.53
C ASP A 79 -6.59 5.64 -4.14
N LEU A 80 -5.75 5.17 -3.20
CA LEU A 80 -4.53 5.86 -2.79
C LEU A 80 -3.56 5.97 -3.96
N ASN A 81 -2.96 7.15 -4.14
CA ASN A 81 -1.73 7.28 -4.93
C ASN A 81 -0.50 6.95 -4.06
N SER A 82 0.69 6.92 -4.68
CA SER A 82 1.92 6.55 -3.97
C SER A 82 2.32 7.52 -2.85
N THR A 83 1.91 8.79 -2.92
CA THR A 83 2.11 9.78 -1.86
C THR A 83 1.17 9.53 -0.70
N ASP A 84 -0.10 9.25 -0.97
CA ASP A 84 -1.08 8.90 0.06
C ASP A 84 -0.71 7.60 0.76
N ALA A 85 -0.30 6.57 0.02
CA ALA A 85 0.15 5.29 0.59
C ALA A 85 1.34 5.48 1.55
N ARG A 86 2.29 6.37 1.22
CA ARG A 86 3.38 6.78 2.12
C ARG A 86 2.87 7.49 3.36
N ARG A 87 1.97 8.46 3.19
CA ARG A 87 1.38 9.23 4.31
C ARG A 87 0.61 8.34 5.28
N PHE A 88 -0.24 7.47 4.77
CA PHE A 88 -1.11 6.61 5.59
C PHE A 88 -0.35 5.48 6.27
N ARG A 89 0.77 5.00 5.70
CA ARG A 89 1.64 4.05 6.40
C ARG A 89 2.12 4.60 7.75
N ASP A 90 2.48 5.88 7.78
CA ASP A 90 3.00 6.54 8.99
C ASP A 90 1.90 7.16 9.85
N SER A 91 0.62 7.07 9.43
CA SER A 91 -0.50 7.57 10.20
C SER A 91 -0.87 6.64 11.34
N ASN A 92 -1.41 7.22 12.43
CA ASN A 92 -1.94 6.42 13.52
C ASN A 92 -3.10 5.55 13.03
N TYR A 93 -3.24 4.37 13.63
CA TYR A 93 -4.43 3.56 13.45
C TYR A 93 -5.65 4.30 14.02
N ILE A 94 -6.82 4.07 13.41
CA ILE A 94 -8.08 4.57 13.95
C ILE A 94 -8.35 3.84 15.28
N THR A 95 -8.48 4.61 16.34
CA THR A 95 -8.73 4.12 17.70
C THR A 95 -10.22 3.87 17.94
N LEU A 96 -10.55 3.09 18.98
CA LEU A 96 -11.93 2.86 19.38
C LEU A 96 -12.62 4.17 19.81
N ASP A 97 -11.90 5.03 20.52
CA ASP A 97 -12.44 6.30 21.02
C ASP A 97 -12.80 7.23 19.84
N GLU A 98 -11.95 7.32 18.82
CA GLU A 98 -12.25 8.09 17.59
C GLU A 98 -13.48 7.55 16.86
N VAL A 99 -13.71 6.24 16.85
CA VAL A 99 -14.91 5.64 16.25
C VAL A 99 -16.17 6.01 17.03
N ILE A 100 -16.12 5.97 18.37
CA ILE A 100 -17.25 6.35 19.23
C ILE A 100 -17.54 7.85 19.09
N GLU A 101 -16.51 8.69 19.13
CA GLU A 101 -16.63 10.13 18.95
C GLU A 101 -17.26 10.47 17.59
N PHE A 102 -16.81 9.82 16.52
CA PHE A 102 -17.37 10.03 15.19
C PHE A 102 -18.83 9.57 15.09
N HIS A 103 -19.20 8.46 15.73
CA HIS A 103 -20.58 8.01 15.82
C HIS A 103 -21.49 9.04 16.53
N ASP A 104 -21.04 9.55 17.68
CA ASP A 104 -21.81 10.51 18.47
C ASP A 104 -21.93 11.86 17.73
N PHE A 105 -20.86 12.27 17.06
CA PHE A 105 -20.87 13.39 16.12
C PHE A 105 -21.93 13.20 15.04
N LEU A 106 -21.93 12.06 14.33
CA LEU A 106 -22.89 11.81 13.24
C LEU A 106 -24.34 11.80 13.70
N ASN A 107 -24.64 11.38 14.93
CA ASN A 107 -26.00 11.42 15.47
C ASN A 107 -26.52 12.84 15.75
N SER A 108 -25.62 13.78 16.02
CA SER A 108 -25.97 15.19 16.29
C SER A 108 -25.74 16.11 15.08
N PHE A 109 -25.04 15.61 14.06
CA PHE A 109 -24.72 16.36 12.86
C PHE A 109 -25.97 16.61 12.00
N ASP A 110 -26.25 17.87 11.71
CA ASP A 110 -27.39 18.32 10.90
C ASP A 110 -27.14 18.22 9.38
N GLY A 111 -25.99 17.70 8.96
CA GLY A 111 -25.59 17.61 7.56
C GLY A 111 -24.97 18.91 7.00
N ASN A 112 -24.87 19.99 7.80
CA ASN A 112 -24.34 21.26 7.35
C ASN A 112 -22.83 21.38 7.61
N PHE A 113 -22.05 21.07 6.58
CA PHE A 113 -20.58 21.13 6.65
C PHE A 113 -20.01 22.55 6.81
N GLU A 114 -20.74 23.63 6.47
CA GLU A 114 -20.24 25.00 6.63
C GLU A 114 -20.00 25.38 8.10
N ASN A 115 -20.76 24.78 9.01
CA ASN A 115 -20.66 25.04 10.45
C ASN A 115 -19.44 24.36 11.08
N ILE A 116 -18.78 23.44 10.38
CA ILE A 116 -17.79 22.51 10.94
C ILE A 116 -16.42 22.68 10.29
N LEU A 117 -16.37 22.91 8.97
CA LEU A 117 -15.12 22.95 8.20
C LEU A 117 -14.48 24.35 8.12
N ARG A 118 -14.90 25.29 8.97
CA ARG A 118 -14.44 26.68 8.95
C ARG A 118 -13.08 26.89 9.59
#